data_AF-A0A173MBC5-F1
#
_entry.id   AF-A0A173MBC5-F1
#
_cell.length_a   1.000
_cell.length_b   1.000
_cell.length_c   1.000
_cell.angle_alpha   90.00
_cell.angle_beta   90.00
_cell.angle_gamma   90.00
#
_symmetry.space_group_name_H-M   'P 1'
#
loop_
_entity.id
_entity.type
_entity.pdbx_description
1 polymer ?
#
loop_
_entity_poly.entity_id
_entity_poly.type
_entity_poly.pdbx_seq_one_letter_code
_entity_poly.pdbx_strand_id
1 'polypeptide(L)'
;MFFFKKKQAPATLAADYTDNDTRLQEAIRLDNPEQLFPWATFEELEKQPYVKKQPIDFPNPNFKGLHYFIKKPVQLFGIIIPEVTIATPSWESPNVFNPHWPVSRLTAEVRFASPGWDTYQQIKTHFINLWGDPDSIFENDTSEYASASCQWQQQKISVKISIWKPDQSNKFRKDCWLEVEQQPDLSAFLSDDYQQSLTLHPLLQYTIQEGTFTTGGTYIDKSTLKNTPDCIAQLLTNDNSFIVWRDKEHNKVGFANKKLCHILPLQSNSVLRFRGYFFRDSPIDCGIYYGAGKTYDNTAYIGKLTNAEESTWATIRKDIATLLECDNEYWEDKQYT
;
A
#
# COMPACT_ATOMS: atom_id res chain seq x y z
N MET A 1 1.01 -10.27 -36.50
CA MET A 1 2.27 -9.49 -36.62
C MET A 1 3.12 -9.85 -35.40
N PHE A 2 4.15 -10.68 -35.57
CA PHE A 2 5.02 -11.06 -34.45
C PHE A 2 5.91 -9.87 -34.08
N PHE A 3 5.60 -9.21 -32.97
CA PHE A 3 6.51 -8.25 -32.37
C PHE A 3 7.73 -9.02 -31.86
N PHE A 4 8.85 -8.94 -32.59
CA PHE A 4 10.15 -9.26 -32.01
C PHE A 4 10.37 -8.31 -30.83
N LYS A 5 10.10 -8.76 -29.59
CA LYS A 5 10.57 -8.07 -28.39
C LYS A 5 12.10 -8.02 -28.50
N LYS A 6 12.64 -6.83 -28.77
CA LYS A 6 14.09 -6.57 -28.68
C LYS A 6 14.54 -7.10 -27.31
N LYS A 7 15.55 -7.97 -27.27
CA LYS A 7 16.08 -8.46 -25.98
C LYS A 7 16.44 -7.23 -25.14
N GLN A 8 15.84 -7.10 -23.96
CA GLN A 8 16.20 -6.04 -23.02
C GLN A 8 17.71 -6.12 -22.76
N ALA A 9 18.36 -4.97 -22.73
CA ALA A 9 19.76 -4.89 -22.33
C ALA A 9 19.91 -5.45 -20.91
N PRO A 10 21.06 -6.06 -20.55
CA PRO A 10 21.26 -6.46 -19.17
C PRO A 10 21.26 -5.22 -18.27
N ALA A 11 20.77 -5.39 -17.05
CA ALA A 11 21.04 -4.48 -15.98
C ALA A 11 22.54 -4.53 -15.62
N THR A 12 23.00 -3.57 -14.82
CA THR A 12 24.40 -3.45 -14.39
C THR A 12 24.48 -2.72 -13.05
N LEU A 13 25.55 -2.94 -12.28
CA LEU A 13 25.77 -2.14 -11.08
C LEU A 13 26.40 -0.80 -11.46
N ALA A 14 25.95 0.29 -10.84
CA ALA A 14 26.47 1.63 -11.09
C ALA A 14 27.97 1.73 -10.75
N ALA A 15 28.43 0.95 -9.78
CA ALA A 15 29.84 0.83 -9.39
C ALA A 15 30.75 0.31 -10.53
N ASP A 16 30.19 -0.32 -11.56
CA ASP A 16 30.94 -0.82 -12.73
C ASP A 16 31.24 0.29 -13.76
N TYR A 17 30.80 1.52 -13.50
CA TYR A 17 30.96 2.66 -14.40
C TYR A 17 31.77 3.79 -13.78
N THR A 18 32.42 4.55 -14.66
CA THR A 18 32.99 5.86 -14.30
C THR A 18 31.92 6.94 -14.37
N ASP A 19 32.04 8.02 -13.61
CA ASP A 19 31.05 9.13 -13.56
C ASP A 19 30.73 9.76 -14.94
N ASN A 20 31.58 9.52 -15.93
CA ASN A 20 31.43 9.98 -17.31
C ASN A 20 30.72 8.97 -18.24
N ASP A 21 30.24 7.81 -17.75
CA ASP A 21 29.47 6.88 -18.59
C ASP A 21 28.11 7.51 -18.95
N THR A 22 27.87 7.66 -20.25
CA THR A 22 26.65 8.25 -20.81
C THR A 22 25.37 7.60 -20.25
N ARG A 23 25.39 6.30 -19.91
CA ARG A 23 24.21 5.61 -19.31
C ARG A 23 23.91 6.11 -17.91
N LEU A 24 24.93 6.44 -17.11
CA LEU A 24 24.75 7.05 -15.79
C LEU A 24 24.28 8.50 -15.89
N GLN A 25 24.72 9.24 -16.92
CA GLN A 25 24.34 10.63 -17.14
C GLN A 25 22.90 10.76 -17.66
N GLU A 26 22.45 9.81 -18.47
CA GLU A 26 21.09 9.79 -19.02
C GLU A 26 20.07 9.07 -18.13
N ALA A 27 20.53 8.36 -17.10
CA ALA A 27 19.68 7.59 -16.21
C ALA A 27 18.80 8.50 -15.34
N ILE A 28 17.54 8.10 -15.19
CA ILE A 28 16.67 8.67 -14.16
C ILE A 28 17.10 8.08 -12.83
N ARG A 29 17.51 8.93 -11.89
CA ARG A 29 17.94 8.50 -10.56
C ARG A 29 16.75 8.42 -9.63
N LEU A 30 16.49 7.22 -9.11
CA LEU A 30 15.49 6.90 -8.11
C LEU A 30 16.22 6.30 -6.91
N ASP A 31 16.94 7.14 -6.17
CA ASP A 31 17.80 6.73 -5.06
C ASP A 31 17.56 7.54 -3.78
N ASN A 32 16.74 8.60 -3.84
CA ASN A 32 16.37 9.38 -2.67
C ASN A 32 15.40 8.59 -1.77
N PRO A 33 15.79 8.25 -0.53
CA PRO A 33 14.95 7.48 0.37
C PRO A 33 13.72 8.25 0.91
N GLU A 34 13.74 9.58 0.89
CA GLU A 34 12.62 10.41 1.34
C GLU A 34 11.58 10.62 0.24
N GLN A 35 12.04 10.75 -1.01
CA GLN A 35 11.20 10.97 -2.19
C GLN A 35 11.73 10.14 -3.36
N LEU A 36 11.42 8.84 -3.34
CA LEU A 36 11.89 7.91 -4.38
C LEU A 36 11.28 8.26 -5.74
N PHE A 37 9.99 8.54 -5.77
CA PHE A 37 9.29 8.95 -6.98
C PHE A 37 9.33 10.48 -7.13
N PRO A 38 9.99 11.02 -8.18
CA PRO A 38 9.98 12.46 -8.45
C PRO A 38 8.64 12.94 -9.01
N TRP A 39 7.70 12.03 -9.30
CA TRP A 39 6.35 12.30 -9.75
C TRP A 39 5.38 11.85 -8.66
N ALA A 40 4.72 12.78 -8.00
CA ALA A 40 3.80 12.49 -6.90
C ALA A 40 2.57 11.72 -7.40
N THR A 41 2.13 11.97 -8.64
CA THR A 41 0.91 11.39 -9.21
C THR A 41 1.11 10.81 -10.62
N PHE A 42 0.17 9.96 -11.06
CA PHE A 42 0.20 9.46 -12.44
C PHE A 42 0.02 10.57 -13.48
N GLU A 43 -0.67 11.66 -13.14
CA GLU A 43 -0.79 12.85 -13.99
C GLU A 43 0.59 13.47 -14.28
N GLU A 44 1.46 13.57 -13.26
CA GLU A 44 2.82 14.07 -13.41
C GLU A 44 3.74 13.09 -14.15
N LEU A 45 3.54 11.79 -13.92
CA LEU A 45 4.24 10.73 -14.64
C LEU A 45 3.89 10.76 -16.14
N GLU A 46 2.63 11.00 -16.50
CA GLU A 46 2.18 11.10 -17.89
C GLU A 46 2.77 12.30 -18.65
N LYS A 47 3.15 13.37 -17.95
CA LYS A 47 3.80 14.55 -18.55
C LYS A 47 5.23 14.26 -19.04
N GLN A 48 5.82 13.13 -18.64
CA GLN A 48 7.21 12.79 -19.00
C GLN A 48 7.32 12.23 -20.43
N PRO A 49 8.18 12.79 -21.30
CA PRO A 49 8.24 12.40 -22.72
C PRO A 49 8.76 10.97 -22.97
N TYR A 50 9.37 10.35 -21.97
CA TYR A 50 9.94 8.99 -22.03
C TYR A 50 9.03 7.92 -21.40
N VAL A 51 7.86 8.32 -20.87
CA VAL A 51 6.87 7.39 -20.30
C VAL A 51 5.91 6.95 -21.40
N LYS A 52 5.63 5.65 -21.47
CA LYS A 52 4.59 5.06 -22.34
C LYS A 52 3.54 4.36 -21.50
N LYS A 53 2.28 4.47 -21.87
CA LYS A 53 1.16 3.82 -21.18
C LYS A 53 0.51 2.71 -22.00
N GLN A 54 0.08 1.63 -21.35
CA GLN A 54 -0.68 0.54 -21.97
C GLN A 54 -1.76 0.03 -21.00
N PRO A 55 -2.95 -0.37 -21.48
CA PRO A 55 -3.95 -1.05 -20.67
C PRO A 55 -3.45 -2.38 -20.10
N ILE A 56 -3.97 -2.75 -18.92
CA ILE A 56 -3.82 -4.07 -18.31
C ILE A 56 -5.11 -4.86 -18.54
N ASP A 57 -4.97 -6.09 -19.00
CA ASP A 57 -6.07 -7.04 -19.09
C ASP A 57 -6.20 -7.80 -17.76
N PHE A 58 -7.40 -7.82 -17.18
CA PHE A 58 -7.73 -8.59 -15.99
C PHE A 58 -8.63 -9.78 -16.36
N PRO A 59 -8.53 -10.92 -15.63
CA PRO A 59 -9.45 -12.04 -15.82
C PRO A 59 -10.92 -11.65 -15.63
N ASN A 60 -11.19 -10.72 -14.70
CA ASN A 60 -12.50 -10.11 -14.55
C ASN A 60 -12.59 -8.86 -15.44
N PRO A 61 -13.45 -8.83 -16.47
CA PRO A 61 -13.54 -7.72 -17.41
C PRO A 61 -14.06 -6.42 -16.78
N ASN A 62 -14.67 -6.49 -15.60
CA ASN A 62 -15.14 -5.31 -14.86
C ASN A 62 -13.97 -4.51 -14.28
N PHE A 63 -12.80 -5.12 -14.08
CA PHE A 63 -11.62 -4.43 -13.59
C PHE A 63 -10.75 -3.94 -14.74
N LYS A 64 -10.22 -2.72 -14.58
CA LYS A 64 -9.34 -2.02 -15.51
C LYS A 64 -8.06 -1.60 -14.79
N GLY A 65 -7.01 -1.34 -15.54
CA GLY A 65 -5.71 -0.92 -15.03
C GLY A 65 -4.81 -0.41 -16.16
N LEU A 66 -3.73 0.29 -15.80
CA LEU A 66 -2.71 0.78 -16.74
C LEU A 66 -1.31 0.38 -16.26
N HIS A 67 -0.46 0.00 -17.21
CA HIS A 67 0.99 -0.07 -17.04
C HIS A 67 1.63 1.14 -17.68
N TYR A 68 2.46 1.85 -16.91
CA TYR A 68 3.39 2.86 -17.39
C TYR A 68 4.78 2.25 -17.49
N PHE A 69 5.45 2.47 -18.62
CA PHE A 69 6.80 2.00 -18.89
C PHE A 69 7.72 3.20 -19.03
N ILE A 70 8.79 3.23 -18.23
CA ILE A 70 9.87 4.18 -18.39
C ILE A 70 10.91 3.53 -19.30
N LYS A 71 11.02 4.02 -20.55
CA LYS A 71 11.91 3.44 -21.58
C LYS A 71 13.30 4.08 -21.64
N LYS A 72 13.72 4.67 -20.52
CA LYS A 72 15.06 5.20 -20.28
C LYS A 72 15.73 4.39 -19.19
N PRO A 73 17.09 4.32 -19.16
CA PRO A 73 17.79 3.76 -18.02
C PRO A 73 17.33 4.39 -16.71
N VAL A 74 17.10 3.58 -15.69
CA VAL A 74 16.74 4.00 -14.35
C VAL A 74 17.79 3.47 -13.39
N GLN A 75 18.42 4.36 -12.64
CA GLN A 75 19.31 3.98 -11.55
C GLN A 75 18.49 3.88 -10.26
N LEU A 76 18.30 2.65 -9.77
CA LEU A 76 17.57 2.36 -8.54
C LEU A 76 18.55 1.80 -7.51
N PHE A 77 18.83 2.55 -6.45
CA PHE A 77 19.75 2.17 -5.37
C PHE A 77 21.11 1.62 -5.87
N GLY A 78 21.66 2.19 -6.94
CA GLY A 78 22.93 1.74 -7.53
C GLY A 78 22.83 0.59 -8.53
N ILE A 79 21.62 0.14 -8.90
CA ILE A 79 21.39 -0.80 -10.01
C ILE A 79 20.85 0.00 -11.20
N ILE A 80 21.51 -0.09 -12.36
CA ILE A 80 21.02 0.51 -13.61
C ILE A 80 20.11 -0.50 -14.32
N ILE A 81 18.86 -0.13 -14.48
CA ILE A 81 17.79 -0.95 -15.04
C ILE A 81 17.35 -0.33 -16.36
N PRO A 82 17.26 -1.10 -17.46
CA PRO A 82 16.95 -0.56 -18.79
C PRO A 82 15.51 -0.09 -18.96
N GLU A 83 14.57 -0.69 -18.21
CA GLU A 83 13.15 -0.41 -18.27
C GLU A 83 12.51 -0.77 -16.93
N VAL A 84 11.66 0.11 -16.41
CA VAL A 84 10.83 -0.16 -15.23
C VAL A 84 9.36 -0.01 -15.60
N THR A 85 8.52 -0.77 -14.91
CA THR A 85 7.06 -0.75 -15.05
C THR A 85 6.44 -0.18 -13.78
N ILE A 86 5.47 0.71 -13.93
CA ILE A 86 4.68 1.27 -12.84
C ILE A 86 3.22 0.94 -13.15
N ALA A 87 2.63 0.07 -12.34
CA ALA A 87 1.24 -0.32 -12.49
C ALA A 87 0.33 0.62 -11.69
N THR A 88 -0.81 1.01 -12.25
CA THR A 88 -1.85 1.65 -11.47
C THR A 88 -2.51 0.64 -10.53
N PRO A 89 -3.11 1.12 -9.43
CA PRO A 89 -4.22 0.41 -8.83
C PRO A 89 -5.25 -0.02 -9.90
N SER A 90 -5.85 -1.20 -9.73
CA SER A 90 -6.99 -1.61 -10.53
C SER A 90 -8.24 -0.87 -10.09
N TRP A 91 -9.17 -0.59 -11.02
CA TRP A 91 -10.46 0.00 -10.70
C TRP A 91 -11.60 -0.71 -11.39
N GLU A 92 -12.78 -0.68 -10.78
CA GLU A 92 -13.98 -1.36 -11.29
C GLU A 92 -14.81 -0.40 -12.17
N SER A 93 -15.25 -0.86 -13.34
CA SER A 93 -16.23 -0.18 -14.19
C SER A 93 -17.58 -0.05 -13.47
N PRO A 94 -18.28 1.11 -13.52
CA PRO A 94 -18.07 2.23 -14.46
C PRO A 94 -17.13 3.32 -13.94
N ASN A 95 -16.39 3.09 -12.84
CA ASN A 95 -15.43 4.08 -12.36
C ASN A 95 -14.34 4.31 -13.41
N VAL A 96 -13.80 5.53 -13.40
CA VAL A 96 -12.75 5.95 -14.31
C VAL A 96 -11.41 6.02 -13.58
N PHE A 97 -10.33 5.88 -14.34
CA PHE A 97 -8.98 6.09 -13.84
C PHE A 97 -8.86 7.47 -13.19
N ASN A 98 -8.35 7.52 -11.97
CA ASN A 98 -8.02 8.78 -11.31
C ASN A 98 -6.55 9.12 -11.56
N PRO A 99 -6.23 10.12 -12.41
CA PRO A 99 -4.85 10.48 -12.70
C PRO A 99 -4.10 11.07 -11.49
N HIS A 100 -4.82 11.51 -10.47
CA HIS A 100 -4.19 12.01 -9.25
C HIS A 100 -3.65 10.90 -8.35
N TRP A 101 -3.93 9.61 -8.61
CA TRP A 101 -3.43 8.51 -7.77
C TRP A 101 -1.91 8.58 -7.59
N PRO A 102 -1.43 8.30 -6.37
CA PRO A 102 -0.02 8.45 -6.07
C PRO A 102 0.77 7.36 -6.78
N VAL A 103 1.94 7.72 -7.28
CA VAL A 103 2.91 6.73 -7.76
C VAL A 103 3.61 6.16 -6.54
N SER A 104 3.38 4.88 -6.26
CA SER A 104 3.86 4.24 -5.03
C SER A 104 4.64 2.95 -5.27
N ARG A 105 4.58 2.38 -6.48
CA ARG A 105 5.22 1.11 -6.78
C ARG A 105 5.84 1.11 -8.16
N LEU A 106 7.07 0.62 -8.26
CA LEU A 106 7.69 0.25 -9.51
C LEU A 106 8.16 -1.20 -9.46
N THR A 107 8.17 -1.84 -10.61
CA THR A 107 8.68 -3.18 -10.78
C THR A 107 9.61 -3.27 -11.99
N ALA A 108 10.54 -4.22 -11.94
CA ALA A 108 11.48 -4.46 -13.02
C ALA A 108 11.83 -5.94 -13.13
N GLU A 109 12.00 -6.40 -14.37
CA GLU A 109 12.69 -7.66 -14.66
C GLU A 109 14.18 -7.36 -14.79
N VAL A 110 14.96 -7.77 -13.81
CA VAL A 110 16.40 -7.52 -13.74
C VAL A 110 17.14 -8.75 -14.21
N ARG A 111 18.05 -8.57 -15.18
CA ARG A 111 18.98 -9.62 -15.64
C ARG A 111 20.38 -9.06 -15.74
N PHE A 112 21.33 -9.66 -15.03
CA PHE A 112 22.75 -9.40 -15.22
C PHE A 112 23.37 -10.33 -16.28
N ALA A 113 24.66 -10.16 -16.57
CA ALA A 113 25.37 -10.99 -17.55
C ALA A 113 25.30 -12.49 -17.23
N SER A 114 25.30 -12.86 -15.94
CA SER A 114 25.04 -14.21 -15.44
C SER A 114 23.58 -14.32 -14.97
N PRO A 115 22.65 -14.85 -15.80
CA PRO A 115 21.22 -14.81 -15.53
C PRO A 115 20.78 -15.86 -14.50
N GLY A 116 19.60 -15.63 -13.92
CA GLY A 116 18.94 -16.58 -13.03
C GLY A 116 19.38 -16.47 -11.58
N TRP A 117 19.69 -17.59 -10.93
CA TRP A 117 20.06 -17.61 -9.51
C TRP A 117 21.22 -16.67 -9.20
N ASP A 118 22.21 -16.61 -10.08
CA ASP A 118 23.36 -15.71 -9.93
C ASP A 118 22.95 -14.23 -9.97
N THR A 119 21.94 -13.87 -10.77
CA THR A 119 21.38 -12.50 -10.76
C THR A 119 20.71 -12.23 -9.42
N TYR A 120 19.88 -13.14 -8.91
CA TYR A 120 19.26 -13.00 -7.60
C TYR A 120 20.30 -12.84 -6.48
N GLN A 121 21.35 -13.68 -6.46
CA GLN A 121 22.41 -13.60 -5.46
C GLN A 121 23.19 -12.28 -5.55
N GLN A 122 23.52 -11.80 -6.75
CA GLN A 122 24.20 -10.51 -6.92
C GLN A 122 23.35 -9.34 -6.40
N ILE A 123 22.05 -9.32 -6.73
CA ILE A 123 21.14 -8.28 -6.23
C ILE A 123 20.99 -8.39 -4.71
N LYS A 124 20.86 -9.60 -4.17
CA LYS A 124 20.79 -9.86 -2.73
C LYS A 124 22.03 -9.33 -2.01
N THR A 125 23.24 -9.70 -2.47
CA THR A 125 24.50 -9.22 -1.90
C THR A 125 24.61 -7.70 -1.99
N HIS A 126 24.17 -7.10 -3.11
CA HIS A 126 24.15 -5.65 -3.26
C HIS A 126 23.29 -4.96 -2.18
N PHE A 127 22.06 -5.41 -1.97
CA PHE A 127 21.20 -4.83 -0.93
C PHE A 127 21.68 -5.15 0.49
N ILE A 128 22.30 -6.31 0.72
CA ILE A 128 22.95 -6.61 2.02
C ILE A 128 24.07 -5.60 2.31
N ASN A 129 24.91 -5.32 1.33
CA ASN A 129 25.98 -4.34 1.49
C ASN A 129 25.45 -2.91 1.70
N LEU A 130 24.31 -2.58 1.09
CA LEU A 130 23.72 -1.25 1.16
C LEU A 130 22.92 -1.02 2.45
N TRP A 131 22.10 -1.99 2.86
CA TRP A 131 21.06 -1.84 3.89
C TRP A 131 21.13 -2.88 5.02
N GLY A 132 22.08 -3.81 4.98
CA GLY A 132 22.19 -4.89 5.95
C GLY A 132 21.26 -6.08 5.67
N ASP A 133 21.05 -6.91 6.69
CA ASP A 133 20.25 -8.11 6.55
C ASP A 133 18.77 -7.79 6.19
N PRO A 134 18.12 -8.59 5.34
CA PRO A 134 16.71 -8.43 5.00
C PRO A 134 15.79 -8.73 6.18
N ASP A 135 14.67 -8.01 6.25
CA ASP A 135 13.61 -8.23 7.25
C ASP A 135 12.88 -9.56 7.05
N SER A 136 12.84 -10.07 5.81
CA SER A 136 12.31 -11.40 5.52
C SER A 136 13.08 -12.10 4.42
N ILE A 137 13.28 -13.41 4.60
CA ILE A 137 13.92 -14.31 3.65
C ILE A 137 13.04 -15.54 3.50
N PHE A 138 12.75 -15.89 2.25
CA PHE A 138 12.20 -17.18 1.89
C PHE A 138 13.07 -17.76 0.78
N GLU A 139 13.71 -18.90 1.02
CA GLU A 139 14.52 -19.59 0.02
C GLU A 139 14.14 -21.08 0.07
N ASN A 140 13.28 -21.51 -0.86
CA ASN A 140 12.91 -22.90 -1.01
C ASN A 140 13.49 -23.42 -2.31
N ASP A 141 14.42 -24.38 -2.22
CA ASP A 141 15.06 -25.02 -3.38
C ASP A 141 14.58 -26.46 -3.62
N THR A 142 13.45 -26.86 -3.03
CA THR A 142 12.88 -28.19 -3.31
C THR A 142 12.37 -28.28 -4.77
N SER A 143 12.48 -29.47 -5.36
CA SER A 143 12.53 -29.69 -6.81
C SER A 143 11.26 -29.37 -7.60
N GLU A 144 10.10 -29.22 -6.95
CA GLU A 144 8.81 -29.08 -7.65
C GLU A 144 8.36 -27.62 -7.78
N TYR A 145 8.68 -26.75 -6.81
CA TYR A 145 8.32 -25.32 -6.83
C TYR A 145 9.35 -24.50 -6.06
N ALA A 146 10.56 -24.38 -6.61
CA ALA A 146 11.58 -23.55 -5.98
C ALA A 146 11.33 -22.07 -6.27
N SER A 147 11.24 -21.27 -5.22
CA SER A 147 11.23 -19.82 -5.29
C SER A 147 12.07 -19.25 -4.16
N ALA A 148 12.67 -18.10 -4.44
CA ALA A 148 13.40 -17.33 -3.45
C ALA A 148 12.95 -15.88 -3.48
N SER A 149 12.89 -15.28 -2.30
CA SER A 149 12.63 -13.86 -2.13
C SER A 149 13.28 -13.32 -0.88
N CYS A 150 13.78 -12.10 -0.99
CA CYS A 150 14.21 -11.28 0.14
C CYS A 150 13.47 -9.95 0.12
N GLN A 151 13.19 -9.40 1.28
CA GLN A 151 12.60 -8.07 1.43
C GLN A 151 13.37 -7.26 2.47
N TRP A 152 13.57 -5.99 2.15
CA TRP A 152 14.11 -4.96 3.03
C TRP A 152 13.08 -3.84 3.18
N GLN A 153 12.98 -3.28 4.37
CA GLN A 153 12.20 -2.11 4.72
C GLN A 153 13.14 -1.05 5.30
N GLN A 154 13.24 0.09 4.63
CA GLN A 154 13.96 1.26 5.11
C GLN A 154 13.02 2.45 5.12
N GLN A 155 12.66 2.93 6.32
CA GLN A 155 11.71 4.02 6.51
C GLN A 155 10.41 3.79 5.72
N LYS A 156 10.12 4.63 4.71
CA LYS A 156 8.94 4.60 3.87
C LYS A 156 9.08 3.70 2.64
N ILE A 157 10.23 3.05 2.44
CA ILE A 157 10.55 2.26 1.25
C ILE A 157 10.66 0.78 1.59
N SER A 158 10.01 -0.04 0.78
CA SER A 158 10.18 -1.49 0.75
C SER A 158 10.85 -1.87 -0.56
N VAL A 159 11.87 -2.72 -0.50
CA VAL A 159 12.43 -3.40 -1.67
C VAL A 159 12.26 -4.88 -1.50
N LYS A 160 11.68 -5.52 -2.51
CA LYS A 160 11.55 -6.97 -2.59
C LYS A 160 12.19 -7.46 -3.87
N ILE A 161 13.01 -8.50 -3.75
CA ILE A 161 13.52 -9.25 -4.88
C ILE A 161 12.94 -10.65 -4.86
N SER A 162 12.66 -11.22 -6.02
CA SER A 162 12.19 -12.59 -6.11
C SER A 162 12.59 -13.28 -7.41
N ILE A 163 12.72 -14.60 -7.34
CA ILE A 163 13.00 -15.46 -8.47
C ILE A 163 12.29 -16.79 -8.28
N TRP A 164 11.81 -17.40 -9.37
CA TRP A 164 11.10 -18.67 -9.31
C TRP A 164 11.47 -19.59 -10.47
N LYS A 165 11.29 -20.90 -10.25
CA LYS A 165 11.31 -21.92 -11.31
C LYS A 165 9.92 -21.98 -11.96
N PRO A 166 9.82 -21.89 -13.29
CA PRO A 166 8.58 -22.26 -13.99
C PRO A 166 8.21 -23.72 -13.66
N ASP A 167 6.91 -24.03 -13.69
CA ASP A 167 6.43 -25.39 -13.46
C ASP A 167 7.16 -26.40 -14.36
N GLN A 168 7.55 -27.54 -13.80
CA GLN A 168 8.33 -28.60 -14.44
C GLN A 168 9.75 -28.20 -14.91
N SER A 169 10.28 -27.04 -14.46
CA SER A 169 11.63 -26.61 -14.79
C SER A 169 12.62 -26.83 -13.63
N ASN A 170 13.76 -27.46 -13.93
CA ASN A 170 14.88 -27.53 -13.00
C ASN A 170 15.72 -26.24 -12.96
N LYS A 171 15.35 -25.21 -13.74
CA LYS A 171 16.10 -23.95 -13.86
C LYS A 171 15.24 -22.78 -13.41
N PHE A 172 15.84 -21.89 -12.64
CA PHE A 172 15.22 -20.59 -12.36
C PHE A 172 14.99 -19.81 -13.65
N ARG A 173 13.97 -18.94 -13.64
CA ARG A 173 13.85 -17.89 -14.65
C ARG A 173 15.16 -17.12 -14.76
N LYS A 174 15.46 -16.65 -15.97
CA LYS A 174 16.68 -15.87 -16.23
C LYS A 174 16.65 -14.48 -15.61
N ASP A 175 15.45 -13.98 -15.33
CA ASP A 175 15.18 -12.62 -14.87
C ASP A 175 14.72 -12.69 -13.41
N CYS A 176 15.28 -11.84 -12.56
CA CYS A 176 14.87 -11.64 -11.19
C CYS A 176 13.86 -10.48 -11.15
N TRP A 177 12.75 -10.68 -10.46
CA TRP A 177 11.77 -9.63 -10.25
C TRP A 177 12.21 -8.72 -9.10
N LEU A 178 12.38 -7.44 -9.40
CA LEU A 178 12.63 -6.39 -8.42
C LEU A 178 11.36 -5.56 -8.29
N GLU A 179 10.91 -5.38 -7.06
CA GLU A 179 9.75 -4.60 -6.70
C GLU A 179 10.17 -3.58 -5.65
N VAL A 180 9.87 -2.31 -5.91
CA VAL A 180 10.12 -1.23 -4.97
C VAL A 180 8.83 -0.48 -4.72
N GLU A 181 8.49 -0.37 -3.45
CA GLU A 181 7.33 0.38 -2.97
C GLU A 181 7.80 1.54 -2.10
N GLN A 182 7.19 2.70 -2.31
CA GLN A 182 7.27 3.83 -1.39
C GLN A 182 5.86 4.04 -0.83
N GLN A 183 5.76 4.29 0.48
CA GLN A 183 4.50 4.78 1.04
C GLN A 183 4.07 6.03 0.27
N PRO A 184 2.86 6.03 -0.33
CA PRO A 184 2.45 7.10 -1.22
C PRO A 184 2.41 8.43 -0.49
N ASP A 185 2.84 9.50 -1.17
CA ASP A 185 2.49 10.85 -0.74
C ASP A 185 1.01 11.09 -1.05
N LEU A 186 0.20 11.16 0.00
CA LEU A 186 -1.23 11.37 -0.11
C LEU A 186 -1.60 12.85 -0.04
N SER A 187 -0.65 13.78 0.05
CA SER A 187 -0.91 15.22 0.24
C SER A 187 -1.89 15.79 -0.79
N ALA A 188 -1.79 15.35 -2.05
CA ALA A 188 -2.70 15.76 -3.13
C ALA A 188 -4.16 15.28 -2.96
N PHE A 189 -4.41 14.29 -2.10
CA PHE A 189 -5.73 13.76 -1.78
C PHE A 189 -6.39 14.42 -0.58
N LEU A 190 -5.60 15.17 0.19
CA LEU A 190 -6.06 15.75 1.44
C LEU A 190 -6.86 17.01 1.11
N SER A 191 -8.13 16.99 1.49
CA SER A 191 -9.10 18.03 1.11
C SER A 191 -9.05 19.29 1.97
N ASP A 192 -8.27 19.28 3.05
CA ASP A 192 -8.08 20.41 3.95
C ASP A 192 -6.72 20.38 4.67
N ASP A 193 -6.29 21.54 5.15
CA ASP A 193 -5.00 21.73 5.85
C ASP A 193 -4.89 20.82 7.09
N TYR A 194 -6.01 20.59 7.80
CA TYR A 194 -6.04 19.71 8.95
C TYR A 194 -5.61 18.28 8.61
N GLN A 195 -6.06 17.75 7.48
CA GLN A 195 -5.65 16.43 7.03
C GLN A 195 -4.16 16.39 6.69
N GLN A 196 -3.60 17.47 6.14
CA GLN A 196 -2.18 17.59 5.76
C GLN A 196 -1.24 17.72 6.97
N SER A 197 -1.67 18.42 8.02
CA SER A 197 -0.83 18.72 9.18
C SER A 197 -1.23 17.96 10.45
N LEU A 198 -1.88 16.80 10.33
CA LEU A 198 -2.36 16.08 11.52
C LEU A 198 -1.20 15.59 12.38
N THR A 199 -0.90 16.37 13.41
CA THR A 199 -0.10 15.99 14.57
C THR A 199 -1.01 15.78 15.75
N LEU A 200 -0.70 14.82 16.62
CA LEU A 200 -1.44 14.64 17.87
C LEU A 200 -1.31 15.88 18.76
N HIS A 201 -2.32 16.73 18.72
CA HIS A 201 -2.39 17.92 19.57
C HIS A 201 -2.76 17.48 21.00
N PRO A 202 -2.21 18.10 22.07
CA PRO A 202 -2.55 17.77 23.45
C PRO A 202 -4.05 17.87 23.79
N LEU A 203 -4.82 18.57 22.96
CA LEU A 203 -6.27 18.75 23.10
C LEU A 203 -7.11 17.67 22.41
N LEU A 204 -6.49 16.78 21.61
CA LEU A 204 -7.18 15.66 21.00
C LEU A 204 -7.61 14.66 22.08
N GLN A 205 -8.91 14.41 22.14
CA GLN A 205 -9.43 13.32 22.95
C GLN A 205 -9.33 12.05 22.12
N TYR A 206 -8.71 11.00 22.66
CA TYR A 206 -8.58 9.73 21.96
C TYR A 206 -8.72 8.54 22.90
N THR A 207 -9.04 7.40 22.30
CA THR A 207 -9.02 6.10 22.97
C THR A 207 -8.30 5.09 22.09
N ILE A 208 -7.47 4.26 22.70
CA ILE A 208 -6.81 3.13 22.05
C ILE A 208 -7.58 1.87 22.43
N GLN A 209 -7.95 1.10 21.42
CA GLN A 209 -8.80 -0.06 21.56
C GLN A 209 -8.03 -1.29 21.09
N GLU A 210 -8.18 -2.39 21.82
CA GLU A 210 -7.64 -3.68 21.42
C GLU A 210 -8.57 -4.34 20.39
N GLY A 211 -7.99 -4.93 19.36
CA GLY A 211 -8.74 -5.59 18.28
C GLY A 211 -8.10 -5.36 16.92
N THR A 212 -8.20 -6.38 16.07
CA THR A 212 -7.68 -6.34 14.69
C THR A 212 -8.60 -5.49 13.82
N PHE A 213 -8.37 -4.18 13.81
CA PHE A 213 -9.12 -3.24 12.98
C PHE A 213 -8.55 -3.17 11.56
N THR A 214 -9.38 -3.55 10.59
CA THR A 214 -9.10 -3.36 9.17
C THR A 214 -9.93 -2.19 8.66
N THR A 215 -9.27 -1.15 8.14
CA THR A 215 -9.95 -0.01 7.49
C THR A 215 -10.77 -0.50 6.31
N GLY A 216 -11.96 0.07 6.14
CA GLY A 216 -12.91 -0.32 5.11
C GLY A 216 -12.55 0.29 3.77
N GLY A 217 -11.51 -0.21 3.10
CA GLY A 217 -11.02 0.30 1.82
C GLY A 217 -9.61 0.87 1.92
N THR A 218 -9.24 1.66 0.92
CA THR A 218 -7.95 2.33 0.75
C THR A 218 -8.13 3.78 0.26
N TYR A 219 -7.04 4.53 0.13
CA TYR A 219 -7.06 5.87 -0.48
C TYR A 219 -7.47 5.84 -1.97
N ILE A 220 -7.50 4.65 -2.60
CA ILE A 220 -7.89 4.49 -4.01
C ILE A 220 -9.40 4.70 -4.16
N ASP A 221 -10.18 4.15 -3.24
CA ASP A 221 -11.64 4.10 -3.27
C ASP A 221 -12.33 5.08 -2.31
N LYS A 222 -11.62 5.61 -1.29
CA LYS A 222 -12.18 6.57 -0.34
C LYS A 222 -11.27 7.77 -0.10
N SER A 223 -11.75 8.97 -0.42
CA SER A 223 -11.05 10.24 -0.18
C SER A 223 -10.78 10.54 1.29
N THR A 224 -11.52 9.91 2.21
CA THR A 224 -11.33 10.09 3.66
C THR A 224 -10.18 9.25 4.23
N LEU A 225 -9.62 8.32 3.44
CA LEU A 225 -8.55 7.41 3.88
C LEU A 225 -7.17 7.98 3.55
N LYS A 226 -6.27 7.92 4.53
CA LYS A 226 -4.86 8.30 4.38
C LYS A 226 -3.94 7.39 5.19
N ASN A 227 -2.63 7.54 5.01
CA ASN A 227 -1.65 6.89 5.87
C ASN A 227 -1.79 7.42 7.30
N THR A 228 -1.68 6.54 8.28
CA THR A 228 -1.69 6.96 9.68
C THR A 228 -0.43 7.79 9.95
N PRO A 229 -0.56 9.04 10.44
CA PRO A 229 0.60 9.87 10.79
C PRO A 229 1.49 9.16 11.82
N ASP A 230 2.82 9.32 11.70
CA ASP A 230 3.78 8.63 12.57
C ASP A 230 3.51 8.87 14.06
N CYS A 231 3.12 10.10 14.44
CA CYS A 231 2.77 10.42 15.82
C CYS A 231 1.57 9.60 16.36
N ILE A 232 0.63 9.21 15.49
CA ILE A 232 -0.51 8.34 15.83
C ILE A 232 -0.09 6.88 15.78
N ALA A 233 0.65 6.48 14.73
CA ALA A 233 1.12 5.11 14.56
C ALA A 233 2.01 4.65 15.72
N GLN A 234 2.83 5.55 16.28
CA GLN A 234 3.68 5.28 17.45
C GLN A 234 2.89 5.00 18.74
N LEU A 235 1.64 5.48 18.86
CA LEU A 235 0.79 5.16 20.00
C LEU A 235 0.25 3.72 19.95
N LEU A 236 0.16 3.16 18.73
CA LEU A 236 -0.27 1.79 18.51
C LEU A 236 0.94 0.89 18.70
N THR A 237 1.20 0.42 19.91
CA THR A 237 2.35 -0.47 20.17
C THR A 237 2.09 -1.89 19.67
N ASN A 238 0.83 -2.34 19.72
CA ASN A 238 0.38 -3.65 19.26
C ASN A 238 -0.20 -3.59 17.83
N ASP A 239 0.10 -4.59 17.00
CA ASP A 239 -0.50 -4.72 15.65
C ASP A 239 -2.01 -4.98 15.71
N ASN A 240 -2.49 -5.53 16.82
CA ASN A 240 -3.91 -5.75 17.10
C ASN A 240 -4.50 -4.60 17.93
N SER A 241 -4.17 -3.36 17.58
CA SER A 241 -4.76 -2.18 18.21
C SER A 241 -5.12 -1.13 17.19
N PHE A 242 -6.09 -0.29 17.55
CA PHE A 242 -6.50 0.84 16.75
C PHE A 242 -6.87 2.01 17.65
N ILE A 243 -6.88 3.20 17.08
CA ILE A 243 -7.13 4.44 17.81
C ILE A 243 -8.31 5.16 17.17
N VAL A 244 -9.18 5.69 18.03
CA VAL A 244 -10.22 6.62 17.63
C VAL A 244 -9.95 7.93 18.34
N TRP A 245 -10.02 9.03 17.61
CA TRP A 245 -9.86 10.36 18.19
C TRP A 245 -10.95 11.30 17.73
N ARG A 246 -11.18 12.32 18.55
CA ARG A 246 -12.12 13.40 18.31
C ARG A 246 -11.43 14.73 18.49
N ASP A 247 -11.65 15.59 17.50
CA ASP A 247 -11.24 16.98 17.50
C ASP A 247 -12.48 17.87 17.36
N LYS A 248 -12.91 18.49 18.47
CA LYS A 248 -14.04 19.42 18.45
C LYS A 248 -13.68 20.76 17.81
N GLU A 249 -12.43 21.19 17.91
CA GLU A 249 -11.98 22.49 17.40
C GLU A 249 -12.03 22.52 15.87
N HIS A 250 -11.55 21.44 15.24
CA HIS A 250 -11.55 21.29 13.79
C HIS A 250 -12.80 20.59 13.24
N ASN A 251 -13.73 20.18 14.11
CA ASN A 251 -14.91 19.38 13.77
C ASN A 251 -14.55 18.10 12.99
N LYS A 252 -13.62 17.30 13.52
CA LYS A 252 -13.18 16.05 12.91
C LYS A 252 -13.22 14.88 13.89
N VAL A 253 -13.43 13.70 13.33
CA VAL A 253 -13.20 12.41 14.00
C VAL A 253 -12.26 11.60 13.14
N GLY A 254 -11.46 10.74 13.76
CA GLY A 254 -10.71 9.76 13.00
C GLY A 254 -10.61 8.40 13.63
N PHE A 255 -10.38 7.41 12.77
CA PHE A 255 -10.25 5.99 13.10
C PHE A 255 -9.00 5.47 12.40
N ALA A 256 -8.02 4.95 13.12
CA ALA A 256 -6.75 4.51 12.55
C ALA A 256 -6.28 3.17 13.09
N ASN A 257 -5.72 2.34 12.21
CA ASN A 257 -4.73 1.33 12.60
C ASN A 257 -3.32 1.88 12.32
N LYS A 258 -2.27 1.05 12.46
CA LYS A 258 -0.88 1.48 12.20
C LYS A 258 -0.62 1.99 10.79
N LYS A 259 -1.39 1.53 9.80
CA LYS A 259 -1.13 1.80 8.37
C LYS A 259 -2.01 2.91 7.81
N LEU A 260 -3.31 2.81 8.06
CA LEU A 260 -4.33 3.67 7.45
C LEU A 260 -5.24 4.29 8.51
N CYS A 261 -5.69 5.52 8.21
CA CYS A 261 -6.67 6.22 9.01
C CYS A 261 -7.77 6.88 8.17
N HIS A 262 -9.00 6.79 8.67
CA HIS A 262 -10.13 7.59 8.22
C HIS A 262 -10.16 8.90 8.98
N ILE A 263 -10.36 10.01 8.28
CA ILE A 263 -10.74 11.30 8.88
C ILE A 263 -12.05 11.76 8.28
N LEU A 264 -13.03 11.98 9.15
CA LEU A 264 -14.40 12.31 8.78
C LEU A 264 -14.83 13.59 9.50
N PRO A 265 -15.79 14.34 8.95
CA PRO A 265 -16.42 15.43 9.67
C PRO A 265 -17.07 14.93 10.96
N LEU A 266 -16.85 15.64 12.07
CA LEU A 266 -17.60 15.45 13.31
C LEU A 266 -18.98 16.10 13.13
N GLN A 267 -20.03 15.29 13.09
CA GLN A 267 -21.40 15.77 12.84
C GLN A 267 -22.19 15.87 14.14
N SER A 268 -22.99 16.94 14.29
CA SER A 268 -23.79 17.20 15.49
C SER A 268 -24.88 16.16 15.76
N ASN A 269 -25.27 15.39 14.74
CA ASN A 269 -26.22 14.28 14.81
C ASN A 269 -25.59 12.97 14.34
N SER A 270 -24.29 12.80 14.59
CA SER A 270 -23.60 11.58 14.18
C SER A 270 -24.15 10.35 14.90
N VAL A 271 -24.14 9.22 14.21
CA VAL A 271 -24.45 7.91 14.79
C VAL A 271 -23.30 6.96 14.49
N LEU A 272 -22.91 6.19 15.50
CA LEU A 272 -21.93 5.12 15.39
C LEU A 272 -22.66 3.77 15.33
N ARG A 273 -22.49 3.02 14.25
CA ARG A 273 -23.20 1.76 14.06
C ARG A 273 -22.25 0.57 13.99
N PHE A 274 -22.62 -0.50 14.68
CA PHE A 274 -21.88 -1.76 14.71
C PHE A 274 -22.75 -2.88 14.10
N ARG A 275 -22.18 -3.63 13.16
CA ARG A 275 -22.80 -4.81 12.54
C ARG A 275 -22.00 -6.05 12.89
N GLY A 276 -22.51 -6.87 13.80
CA GLY A 276 -21.91 -8.16 14.12
C GLY A 276 -22.25 -9.18 13.03
N TYR A 277 -21.23 -9.83 12.47
CA TYR A 277 -21.37 -10.95 11.53
C TYR A 277 -21.01 -12.26 12.22
N PHE A 278 -21.89 -13.25 12.05
CA PHE A 278 -21.76 -14.54 12.72
C PHE A 278 -21.78 -15.68 11.72
N PHE A 279 -20.94 -16.69 11.96
CA PHE A 279 -21.11 -18.02 11.36
C PHE A 279 -21.77 -18.89 12.42
N ARG A 280 -23.05 -19.22 12.20
CA ARG A 280 -23.91 -19.81 13.24
C ARG A 280 -23.94 -18.90 14.48
N ASP A 281 -23.49 -19.40 15.63
CA ASP A 281 -23.42 -18.66 16.90
C ASP A 281 -22.02 -18.15 17.22
N SER A 282 -21.04 -18.33 16.32
CA SER A 282 -19.67 -17.85 16.53
C SER A 282 -19.46 -16.49 15.85
N PRO A 283 -18.99 -15.47 16.59
CA PRO A 283 -18.67 -14.17 16.01
C PRO A 283 -17.49 -14.30 15.03
N ILE A 284 -17.61 -13.67 13.86
CA ILE A 284 -16.54 -13.60 12.85
C ILE A 284 -15.93 -12.21 12.86
N ASP A 285 -16.74 -11.22 12.47
CA ASP A 285 -16.30 -9.85 12.20
C ASP A 285 -17.35 -8.88 12.74
N CYS A 286 -16.95 -7.67 13.09
CA CYS A 286 -17.88 -6.57 13.38
C CYS A 286 -17.58 -5.35 12.54
N GLY A 287 -18.50 -4.99 11.65
CA GLY A 287 -18.40 -3.81 10.80
C GLY A 287 -18.72 -2.53 11.57
N ILE A 288 -17.93 -1.49 11.38
CA ILE A 288 -18.08 -0.17 11.99
C ILE A 288 -18.51 0.83 10.91
N TYR A 289 -19.54 1.61 11.20
CA TYR A 289 -20.07 2.65 10.32
C TYR A 289 -20.25 3.96 11.10
N TYR A 290 -19.99 5.09 10.45
CA TYR A 290 -20.09 6.43 11.05
C TYR A 290 -20.61 7.45 10.04
N GLY A 291 -21.46 8.39 10.49
CA GLY A 291 -22.06 9.41 9.63
C GLY A 291 -23.32 10.03 10.23
N ALA A 292 -24.11 10.72 9.40
CA ALA A 292 -25.19 11.59 9.85
C ALA A 292 -26.52 10.83 10.00
N GLY A 293 -27.25 11.11 11.06
CA GLY A 293 -28.68 10.80 11.13
C GLY A 293 -29.03 9.33 11.40
N LYS A 294 -30.34 9.08 11.51
CA LYS A 294 -30.93 7.84 12.02
C LYS A 294 -31.14 6.74 10.97
N THR A 295 -30.75 6.98 9.70
CA THR A 295 -30.90 6.02 8.60
C THR A 295 -29.55 5.48 8.17
N TYR A 296 -29.53 4.20 7.77
CA TYR A 296 -28.31 3.48 7.37
C TYR A 296 -27.60 4.12 6.17
N ASP A 297 -28.38 4.64 5.22
CA ASP A 297 -27.89 5.18 3.96
C ASP A 297 -26.96 6.40 4.13
N ASN A 298 -27.00 7.05 5.30
CA ASN A 298 -26.19 8.23 5.61
C ASN A 298 -24.95 7.92 6.45
N THR A 299 -24.64 6.65 6.69
CA THR A 299 -23.40 6.23 7.37
C THR A 299 -22.39 5.64 6.40
N ALA A 300 -21.15 6.11 6.51
CA ALA A 300 -20.02 5.57 5.76
C ALA A 300 -19.47 4.34 6.48
N TYR A 301 -19.15 3.29 5.70
CA TYR A 301 -18.40 2.15 6.21
C TYR A 301 -16.97 2.56 6.55
N ILE A 302 -16.53 2.35 7.79
CA ILE A 302 -15.23 2.78 8.30
C ILE A 302 -14.22 1.62 8.31
N GLY A 303 -14.71 0.40 8.55
CA GLY A 303 -13.87 -0.78 8.63
C GLY A 303 -14.51 -1.88 9.45
N LYS A 304 -13.71 -2.87 9.84
CA LYS A 304 -14.18 -3.99 10.66
C LYS A 304 -13.18 -4.41 11.70
N LEU A 305 -13.68 -4.94 12.79
CA LEU A 305 -12.94 -5.68 13.80
C LEU A 305 -13.01 -7.16 13.46
N THR A 306 -11.86 -7.79 13.23
CA THR A 306 -11.75 -9.22 12.89
C THR A 306 -11.50 -10.05 14.14
N ASN A 307 -12.19 -11.20 14.28
CA ASN A 307 -11.95 -12.22 15.32
C ASN A 307 -12.06 -11.73 16.78
N ALA A 308 -12.80 -10.66 17.05
CA ALA A 308 -13.04 -10.23 18.43
C ALA A 308 -14.26 -10.97 19.02
N GLU A 309 -14.18 -11.37 20.28
CA GLU A 309 -15.34 -11.88 21.02
C GLU A 309 -16.45 -10.82 21.06
N GLU A 310 -17.71 -11.25 21.10
CA GLU A 310 -18.85 -10.34 21.13
C GLU A 310 -18.83 -9.38 22.34
N SER A 311 -18.34 -9.85 23.48
CA SER A 311 -18.10 -9.07 24.71
C SER A 311 -17.15 -7.88 24.47
N THR A 312 -16.18 -8.07 23.58
CA THR A 312 -15.20 -7.05 23.19
C THR A 312 -15.85 -5.99 22.32
N TRP A 313 -16.73 -6.38 21.38
CA TRP A 313 -17.49 -5.43 20.55
C TRP A 313 -18.37 -4.50 21.38
N ALA A 314 -19.02 -5.03 22.42
CA ALA A 314 -19.89 -4.25 23.30
C ALA A 314 -19.11 -3.16 24.05
N THR A 315 -17.93 -3.50 24.57
CA THR A 315 -17.03 -2.58 25.28
C THR A 315 -16.51 -1.50 24.34
N ILE A 316 -15.92 -1.90 23.21
CA ILE A 316 -15.38 -0.98 22.19
C ILE A 316 -16.46 0.01 21.72
N ARG A 317 -17.67 -0.49 21.42
CA ARG A 317 -18.78 0.34 20.97
C ARG A 317 -19.13 1.42 21.99
N LYS A 318 -19.23 1.06 23.27
CA LYS A 318 -19.56 1.99 24.35
C LYS A 318 -18.47 3.05 24.53
N ASP A 319 -17.21 2.63 24.50
CA ASP A 319 -16.08 3.53 24.70
C ASP A 319 -15.97 4.54 23.56
N ILE A 320 -16.08 4.07 22.31
CA ILE A 320 -16.05 4.95 21.15
C ILE A 320 -17.25 5.90 21.15
N ALA A 321 -18.47 5.41 21.40
CA ALA A 321 -19.65 6.26 21.44
C ALA A 321 -19.54 7.35 22.53
N THR A 322 -18.97 7.01 23.68
CA THR A 322 -18.72 7.96 24.78
C THR A 322 -17.71 9.02 24.36
N LEU A 323 -16.59 8.63 23.75
CA LEU A 323 -15.58 9.55 23.22
C LEU A 323 -16.18 10.51 22.18
N LEU A 324 -16.97 9.96 21.25
CA LEU A 324 -17.57 10.71 20.15
C LEU A 324 -18.77 11.57 20.56
N GLU A 325 -19.29 11.39 21.79
CA GLU A 325 -20.54 12.00 22.28
C GLU A 325 -21.69 11.79 21.28
N CYS A 326 -21.86 10.56 20.80
CA CYS A 326 -22.87 10.23 19.80
C CYS A 326 -23.72 9.03 20.18
N ASP A 327 -24.90 8.93 19.56
CA ASP A 327 -25.72 7.72 19.66
C ASP A 327 -24.99 6.52 19.04
N ASN A 328 -25.28 5.32 19.55
CA ASN A 328 -24.79 4.09 18.95
C ASN A 328 -25.88 3.05 18.75
N GLU A 329 -25.74 2.28 17.67
CA GLU A 329 -26.65 1.19 17.31
C GLU A 329 -25.83 -0.10 17.09
N TYR A 330 -26.42 -1.24 17.44
CA TYR A 330 -25.86 -2.56 17.18
C TYR A 330 -26.93 -3.45 16.58
N TRP A 331 -26.56 -4.24 15.58
CA TRP A 331 -27.41 -5.30 15.05
C TRP A 331 -26.57 -6.51 14.65
N GLU A 332 -27.24 -7.65 14.61
CA GLU A 332 -26.66 -8.95 14.32
C GLU A 332 -27.07 -9.41 12.92
N ASP A 333 -26.13 -9.97 12.19
CA ASP A 333 -26.36 -10.69 10.93
C ASP A 333 -25.89 -12.14 11.09
N LYS A 334 -26.84 -13.02 11.38
CA LYS A 334 -26.60 -14.45 11.59
C LYS A 334 -26.90 -15.23 10.33
N GLN A 335 -25.85 -15.75 9.69
CA GLN A 335 -26.01 -16.66 8.57
C GLN A 335 -26.34 -18.06 9.10
N TYR A 336 -27.65 -18.37 9.13
CA TYR A 336 -28.15 -19.71 9.37
C TYR A 336 -28.34 -20.43 8.04
N THR A 337 -27.28 -21.07 7.54
CA THR A 337 -27.36 -22.04 6.43
C THR A 337 -26.63 -23.31 6.78
#